data_AF-A0A8T6RQT7-F1
#
_entry.id   AF-A0A8T6RQT7-F1
#
_cell.length_a   1.000
_cell.length_b   1.000
_cell.length_c   1.000
_cell.angle_alpha   90.00
_cell.angle_beta   90.00
_cell.angle_gamma   90.00
#
_symmetry.space_group_name_H-M   'P 1'
#
loop_
_entity.id
_entity.type
_entity.pdbx_description
1 polymer ?
#
loop_
_entity_poly.entity_id
_entity_poly.type
_entity_poly.pdbx_seq_one_letter_code
_entity_poly.pdbx_strand_id
1 'polypeptide(L)'
;MSISVCFHFKCLYPIGLLISITGYKRKWKDDEKENFGEILTNDEIKLVLHELKRINIRNYVMLYIMADTSMRVDGMTNIKLENIDLEKRIIIMQYKNNLRKYAFGKNFKIELEKYLMVRKRLNSIHYNDIWLFFSQKSTKFTADNFKDHVYPKIARLIKNSLEKK
;
A
#
# COMPACT_ATOMS: atom_id res chain seq x y z
N MET A 1 -24.96 -17.38 8.78
CA MET A 1 -23.97 -17.71 7.72
C MET A 1 -24.00 -16.59 6.71
N SER A 2 -22.94 -15.77 6.65
CA SER A 2 -22.89 -14.63 5.73
C SER A 2 -21.66 -14.76 4.84
N ILE A 3 -21.92 -15.05 3.57
CA ILE A 3 -20.98 -15.08 2.45
C ILE A 3 -21.12 -13.74 1.72
N SER A 4 -20.00 -13.05 1.45
CA SER A 4 -19.90 -11.93 0.49
C SER A 4 -18.50 -11.27 0.55
N VAL A 5 -17.78 -10.88 -0.51
CA VAL A 5 -17.97 -10.92 -1.97
C VAL A 5 -16.57 -11.05 -2.60
N CYS A 6 -16.44 -11.83 -3.68
CA CYS A 6 -15.28 -11.85 -4.58
C CYS A 6 -15.24 -10.60 -5.47
N PHE A 7 -14.08 -9.98 -5.66
CA PHE A 7 -13.83 -9.18 -6.86
C PHE A 7 -12.95 -9.97 -7.81
N HIS A 8 -13.55 -10.43 -8.90
CA HIS A 8 -12.91 -11.07 -10.04
C HIS A 8 -13.13 -10.13 -11.21
N PHE A 9 -12.11 -9.40 -11.69
CA PHE A 9 -12.23 -8.69 -12.97
C PHE A 9 -10.92 -8.63 -13.74
N LYS A 10 -11.08 -8.95 -15.03
CA LYS A 10 -10.13 -8.84 -16.13
C LYS A 10 -9.68 -7.39 -16.34
N CYS A 11 -8.54 -7.26 -17.01
CA CYS A 11 -7.89 -6.05 -17.51
C CYS A 11 -8.83 -4.93 -17.99
N LEU A 12 -8.32 -3.68 -17.86
CA LEU A 12 -8.83 -2.35 -18.25
C LEU A 12 -9.31 -1.53 -17.04
N TYR A 13 -8.39 -0.69 -16.50
CA TYR A 13 -8.61 0.15 -15.31
C TYR A 13 -9.83 1.08 -15.51
N PRO A 14 -10.79 1.04 -14.57
CA PRO A 14 -10.83 2.07 -13.54
C PRO A 14 -10.86 1.43 -12.15
N ILE A 15 -9.82 1.64 -11.34
CA ILE A 15 -9.72 1.06 -9.99
C ILE A 15 -9.76 2.20 -8.98
N GLY A 16 -10.92 2.40 -8.34
CA GLY A 16 -11.04 3.24 -7.15
C GLY A 16 -10.32 2.56 -5.98
N LEU A 17 -9.41 3.29 -5.33
CA LEU A 17 -8.71 2.82 -4.13
C LEU A 17 -9.51 3.25 -2.90
N LEU A 18 -10.03 2.27 -2.15
CA LEU A 18 -10.79 2.52 -0.93
C LEU A 18 -9.81 2.64 0.25
N ILE A 19 -9.52 3.87 0.69
CA ILE A 19 -8.71 4.14 1.88
C ILE A 19 -9.65 4.56 3.01
N SER A 20 -9.85 3.69 4.00
CA SER A 20 -10.58 4.05 5.22
C SER A 20 -9.70 4.93 6.11
N ILE A 21 -9.86 6.26 6.02
CA ILE A 21 -9.29 7.22 6.95
C ILE A 21 -10.20 7.27 8.18
N THR A 22 -10.06 6.31 9.09
CA THR A 22 -10.73 6.42 10.40
C THR A 22 -9.90 7.30 11.31
N GLY A 23 -10.35 8.54 11.45
CA GLY A 23 -9.97 9.42 12.54
C GLY A 23 -10.22 8.73 13.88
N TYR A 24 -9.24 8.88 14.76
CA TYR A 24 -9.24 8.47 16.15
C TYR A 24 -10.59 8.72 16.85
N LYS A 25 -11.24 7.66 17.37
CA LYS A 25 -12.06 7.68 18.60
C LYS A 25 -12.34 6.25 19.08
N ARG A 26 -11.87 5.93 20.28
CA ARG A 26 -12.26 4.73 21.04
C ARG A 26 -13.69 4.90 21.57
N LYS A 27 -14.58 4.00 21.18
CA LYS A 27 -15.46 3.18 22.04
C LYS A 27 -16.42 2.45 21.10
N TRP A 28 -16.30 1.12 21.04
CA TRP A 28 -17.23 0.28 20.29
C TRP A 28 -18.55 0.19 21.06
N LYS A 29 -19.63 0.61 20.41
CA LYS A 29 -20.94 0.00 20.54
C LYS A 29 -21.45 -0.20 19.12
N ASP A 30 -21.86 -1.43 18.84
CA ASP A 30 -22.47 -1.85 17.59
C ASP A 30 -23.65 -0.93 17.31
N ASP A 31 -23.60 -0.16 16.22
CA ASP A 31 -24.75 0.33 15.47
C ASP A 31 -24.26 0.90 14.13
N GLU A 32 -24.86 0.37 13.07
CA GLU A 32 -25.01 0.94 11.73
C GLU A 32 -23.87 0.84 10.69
N LYS A 33 -24.33 0.35 9.54
CA LYS A 33 -23.63 0.16 8.27
C LYS A 33 -23.25 1.53 7.67
N GLU A 34 -22.26 1.49 6.78
CA GLU A 34 -21.83 2.57 5.87
C GLU A 34 -20.85 3.61 6.44
N ASN A 35 -19.67 3.13 6.83
CA ASN A 35 -18.45 3.94 6.69
C ASN A 35 -17.62 3.41 5.51
N PHE A 36 -18.19 3.46 4.29
CA PHE A 36 -17.33 3.46 3.12
C PHE A 36 -16.60 4.80 3.13
N GLY A 37 -15.38 4.81 3.66
CA GLY A 37 -14.50 5.98 3.60
C GLY A 37 -14.44 6.50 2.16
N GLU A 38 -14.34 7.82 2.00
CA GLU A 38 -14.31 8.47 0.69
C GLU A 38 -13.43 7.70 -0.30
N ILE A 39 -14.05 7.26 -1.40
CA ILE A 39 -13.34 6.58 -2.47
C ILE A 39 -12.53 7.64 -3.21
N LEU A 40 -11.21 7.50 -3.20
CA LEU A 40 -10.35 8.41 -3.93
C LEU A 40 -10.52 8.21 -5.42
N THR A 41 -10.71 9.31 -6.13
CA THR A 41 -10.66 9.33 -7.59
C THR A 41 -9.26 9.01 -8.09
N ASN A 42 -9.16 8.55 -9.34
CA ASN A 42 -7.86 8.26 -9.96
C ASN A 42 -6.92 9.48 -9.94
N ASP A 43 -7.46 10.70 -10.07
CA ASP A 43 -6.65 11.91 -10.09
C ASP A 43 -6.18 12.31 -8.69
N GLU A 44 -6.99 12.09 -7.65
CA GLU A 44 -6.55 12.25 -6.26
C GLU A 44 -5.46 11.24 -5.90
N ILE A 45 -5.59 9.99 -6.35
CA ILE A 45 -4.55 8.97 -6.15
C ILE A 45 -3.25 9.41 -6.83
N LYS A 46 -3.31 9.91 -8.07
CA LYS A 46 -2.11 10.43 -8.77
C LYS A 46 -1.47 11.60 -8.02
N LEU A 47 -2.26 12.55 -7.52
CA LEU A 47 -1.77 13.68 -6.74
C LEU A 47 -1.09 13.23 -5.44
N VAL A 48 -1.74 12.34 -4.69
CA VAL A 48 -1.17 11.79 -3.45
C VAL A 48 0.12 11.02 -3.74
N LEU A 49 0.14 10.19 -4.79
CA LEU A 49 1.34 9.46 -5.21
C LEU A 49 2.47 10.41 -5.62
N HIS A 50 2.17 11.48 -6.36
CA HIS A 50 3.14 12.50 -6.75
C HIS A 50 3.78 13.16 -5.53
N GLU A 51 2.96 13.60 -4.57
CA GLU A 51 3.46 14.24 -3.35
C GLU A 51 4.24 13.27 -2.45
N LEU A 52 3.76 12.04 -2.28
CA LEU A 52 4.48 11.01 -1.52
C LEU A 52 5.84 10.69 -2.13
N LYS A 53 5.95 10.66 -3.47
CA LYS A 53 7.21 10.39 -4.16
C LYS A 53 8.30 11.41 -3.80
N ARG A 54 7.90 12.68 -3.61
CA ARG A 54 8.81 13.77 -3.22
C ARG A 54 9.22 13.69 -1.75
N ILE A 55 8.31 13.27 -0.88
CA ILE A 55 8.50 13.31 0.58
C ILE A 55 9.19 12.03 1.08
N ASN A 56 8.73 10.86 0.64
CA ASN A 56 9.19 9.58 1.15
C ASN A 56 8.93 8.44 0.15
N ILE A 57 9.99 8.00 -0.54
CA ILE A 57 9.93 6.94 -1.55
C ILE A 57 9.37 5.61 -1.02
N ARG A 58 9.62 5.25 0.25
CA ARG A 58 9.04 4.04 0.86
C ARG A 58 7.51 4.16 0.90
N ASN A 59 6.99 5.24 1.46
CA ASN A 59 5.54 5.45 1.57
C ASN A 59 4.88 5.54 0.18
N TYR A 60 5.56 6.14 -0.79
CA TYR A 60 5.12 6.16 -2.18
C TYR A 60 4.97 4.75 -2.77
N VAL A 61 6.00 3.91 -2.67
CA VAL A 61 5.95 2.52 -3.19
C VAL A 61 4.90 1.68 -2.46
N MET A 62 4.74 1.89 -1.15
CA MET A 62 3.71 1.21 -0.34
C MET A 62 2.30 1.58 -0.78
N LEU A 63 2.04 2.83 -1.19
CA LEU A 63 0.74 3.20 -1.73
C LEU A 63 0.58 2.72 -3.17
N TYR A 64 1.64 2.82 -3.98
CA TYR A 64 1.60 2.44 -5.39
C TYR A 64 1.33 0.93 -5.54
N ILE A 65 2.02 0.07 -4.77
CA ILE A 65 1.78 -1.37 -4.81
C ILE A 65 0.32 -1.72 -4.43
N MET A 66 -0.25 -1.03 -3.44
CA MET A 66 -1.65 -1.22 -3.05
C MET A 66 -2.61 -0.78 -4.16
N ALA A 67 -2.33 0.36 -4.81
CA ALA A 67 -3.13 0.85 -5.93
C ALA A 67 -3.04 -0.08 -7.16
N ASP A 68 -1.86 -0.65 -7.42
CA ASP A 68 -1.61 -1.41 -8.64
C ASP A 68 -2.04 -2.88 -8.53
N THR A 69 -1.96 -3.48 -7.33
CA THR A 69 -2.31 -4.90 -7.13
C THR A 69 -3.56 -5.11 -6.28
N SER A 70 -4.19 -4.04 -5.80
CA SER A 70 -5.32 -4.07 -4.86
C SER A 70 -5.06 -4.91 -3.59
N MET A 71 -3.80 -5.00 -3.16
CA MET A 71 -3.45 -5.77 -1.96
C MET A 71 -3.83 -5.02 -0.68
N ARG A 72 -4.20 -5.77 0.37
CA ARG A 72 -4.45 -5.21 1.71
C ARG A 72 -3.13 -4.78 2.36
N VAL A 73 -3.21 -3.85 3.32
CA VAL A 73 -2.04 -3.37 4.10
C VAL A 73 -1.28 -4.53 4.74
N ASP A 74 -1.99 -5.49 5.35
CA ASP A 74 -1.35 -6.67 5.94
C ASP A 74 -0.61 -7.52 4.90
N GLY A 75 -1.14 -7.64 3.68
CA GLY A 75 -0.44 -8.33 2.60
C GLY A 75 0.83 -7.58 2.21
N MET A 76 0.70 -6.28 1.95
CA MET A 76 1.79 -5.40 1.53
C MET A 76 2.95 -5.35 2.55
N THR A 77 2.64 -5.25 3.84
CA THR A 77 3.65 -5.18 4.91
C THR A 77 4.37 -6.51 5.16
N ASN A 78 3.81 -7.62 4.68
CA ASN A 78 4.37 -8.96 4.79
C ASN A 78 5.15 -9.40 3.53
N ILE A 79 5.35 -8.52 2.55
CA ILE A 79 6.14 -8.85 1.37
C ILE A 79 7.62 -8.97 1.75
N LYS A 80 8.21 -10.09 1.34
CA LYS A 80 9.64 -10.31 1.37
C LYS A 80 10.26 -10.08 0.00
N LEU A 81 11.56 -9.83 -0.05
CA LEU A 81 12.29 -9.69 -1.31
C LEU A 81 12.17 -10.94 -2.20
N GLU A 82 12.25 -12.13 -1.60
CA GLU A 82 12.08 -13.43 -2.30
C GLU A 82 10.70 -13.61 -2.93
N ASN A 83 9.70 -12.83 -2.51
CA ASN A 83 8.35 -12.92 -3.07
C ASN A 83 8.22 -12.17 -4.41
N ILE A 84 9.22 -11.38 -4.82
CA ILE A 84 9.11 -10.45 -5.95
C ILE A 84 9.84 -11.03 -7.16
N ASP A 85 9.09 -11.31 -8.23
CA ASP A 85 9.64 -11.62 -9.55
C ASP A 85 9.45 -10.38 -10.44
N LEU A 86 10.51 -9.56 -10.57
CA LEU A 86 10.50 -8.33 -11.36
C LEU A 86 10.38 -8.59 -12.87
N GLU A 87 10.87 -9.74 -13.34
CA GLU A 87 10.81 -10.10 -14.77
C GLU A 87 9.39 -10.47 -15.17
N LYS A 88 8.75 -11.32 -14.37
CA LYS A 88 7.34 -11.68 -14.59
C LYS A 88 6.38 -10.57 -14.15
N ARG A 89 6.85 -9.59 -13.36
CA ARG A 89 6.05 -8.55 -12.71
C ARG A 89 4.96 -9.13 -11.81
N ILE A 90 5.36 -10.05 -10.94
CA ILE A 90 4.44 -10.75 -10.03
C ILE A 90 5.02 -10.77 -8.62
N ILE A 91 4.16 -10.60 -7.63
CA ILE A 91 4.46 -10.84 -6.22
C ILE A 91 3.74 -12.11 -5.79
N ILE A 92 4.49 -13.07 -5.27
CA ILE A 92 3.99 -14.39 -4.87
C ILE A 92 4.03 -14.50 -3.35
N MET A 93 2.86 -14.56 -2.73
CA MET A 93 2.73 -14.67 -1.28
C MET A 93 2.05 -15.97 -0.88
N GLN A 94 2.57 -16.62 0.15
CA GLN A 94 1.88 -17.73 0.82
C GLN A 94 0.80 -17.17 1.74
N TYR A 95 -0.44 -17.63 1.57
CA TYR A 95 -1.56 -17.32 2.46
C TYR A 95 -2.22 -18.62 2.93
N LYS A 96 -1.97 -18.98 4.21
CA LYS A 96 -2.32 -20.30 4.75
C LYS A 96 -1.73 -21.41 3.85
N ASN A 97 -2.58 -22.23 3.25
CA ASN A 97 -2.17 -23.34 2.40
C ASN A 97 -2.14 -22.99 0.90
N ASN A 98 -2.44 -21.74 0.52
CA ASN A 98 -2.57 -21.33 -0.88
C ASN A 98 -1.55 -20.25 -1.26
N LEU A 99 -1.02 -20.35 -2.49
CA LEU A 99 -0.21 -19.30 -3.11
C LEU A 99 -1.11 -18.24 -3.75
N ARG A 100 -0.87 -16.98 -3.42
CA ARG A 100 -1.50 -15.83 -4.06
C ARG A 100 -0.48 -15.12 -4.95
N LYS A 101 -0.88 -14.82 -6.17
CA LYS A 101 -0.08 -14.10 -7.16
C LYS A 101 -0.70 -12.74 -7.42
N TYR A 102 0.10 -11.69 -7.27
CA TYR A 102 -0.29 -10.30 -7.50
C TYR A 102 0.51 -9.78 -8.68
N ALA A 103 -0.14 -9.65 -9.84
CA ALA A 103 0.49 -9.04 -11.01
C ALA A 103 0.56 -7.51 -10.85
N PHE A 104 1.60 -6.88 -11.38
CA PHE A 104 1.77 -5.43 -11.36
C PHE A 104 2.24 -4.87 -12.71
N GLY A 105 2.03 -3.57 -12.91
CA GLY A 105 2.28 -2.85 -14.15
C GLY A 105 3.75 -2.52 -14.40
N LYS A 106 4.07 -2.18 -15.66
CA LYS A 106 5.43 -1.78 -16.07
C LYS A 106 5.93 -0.53 -15.33
N ASN A 107 5.05 0.44 -15.10
CA ASN A 107 5.42 1.68 -14.40
C ASN A 107 5.78 1.40 -12.93
N PHE A 108 5.04 0.50 -12.27
CA PHE A 108 5.38 0.10 -10.90
C PHE A 108 6.71 -0.68 -10.86
N LYS A 109 7.02 -1.53 -11.84
CA LYS A 109 8.34 -2.19 -11.95
C LYS A 109 9.48 -1.17 -11.86
N ILE A 110 9.43 -0.13 -12.68
CA ILE A 110 10.49 0.91 -12.75
C ILE A 110 10.65 1.61 -11.39
N GLU A 111 9.55 1.92 -10.73
CA GLU A 111 9.57 2.62 -9.44
C GLU A 111 9.99 1.70 -8.28
N LEU A 112 9.63 0.43 -8.34
CA LEU A 112 10.09 -0.60 -7.41
C LEU A 112 11.60 -0.83 -7.53
N GLU A 113 12.14 -0.91 -8.75
CA GLU A 113 13.58 -1.02 -9.00
C GLU A 113 14.36 0.15 -8.40
N LYS A 114 13.90 1.39 -8.61
CA LYS A 114 14.49 2.59 -8.00
C LYS A 114 14.49 2.49 -6.48
N TYR A 115 13.38 2.07 -5.88
CA TYR A 115 13.29 1.88 -4.45
C TYR A 115 14.23 0.79 -3.92
N LEU A 116 14.35 -0.34 -4.61
CA LEU A 116 15.28 -1.41 -4.23
C LEU A 116 16.74 -0.93 -4.26
N MET A 117 17.12 -0.09 -5.23
CA MET A 117 18.44 0.54 -5.26
C MET A 117 18.68 1.46 -4.06
N VAL A 118 17.71 2.32 -3.73
CA VAL A 118 17.80 3.21 -2.56
C VAL A 118 17.86 2.39 -1.26
N ARG A 119 16.99 1.38 -1.13
CA ARG A 119 16.96 0.45 0.00
C ARG A 119 18.30 -0.23 0.21
N LYS A 120 18.93 -0.74 -0.86
CA LYS A 120 20.24 -1.40 -0.78
C LYS A 120 21.33 -0.47 -0.22
N ARG A 121 21.27 0.83 -0.53
CA ARG A 121 22.21 1.83 0.02
C ARG A 121 21.97 2.15 1.50
N LEU A 122 20.73 2.06 1.96
CA LEU A 122 20.36 2.30 3.36
C LEU A 122 20.56 1.05 4.24
N ASN A 123 20.38 -0.14 3.67
CA ASN A 123 20.41 -1.42 4.38
C ASN A 123 21.80 -2.01 4.59
N SER A 124 22.87 -1.41 4.04
CA SER A 124 24.25 -1.79 4.37
C SER A 124 24.60 -1.65 5.87
N ILE A 125 23.66 -1.20 6.70
CA ILE A 125 23.79 -0.94 8.13
C ILE A 125 23.01 -1.96 8.99
N HIS A 126 22.06 -2.75 8.45
CA HIS A 126 21.11 -3.52 9.29
C HIS A 126 20.88 -4.99 8.87
N TYR A 127 21.05 -5.89 9.85
CA TYR A 127 21.19 -7.36 9.73
C TYR A 127 19.92 -8.18 9.42
N ASN A 128 18.78 -7.59 9.02
CA ASN A 128 17.53 -8.36 8.87
C ASN A 128 16.77 -8.04 7.58
N ASP A 129 17.42 -8.35 6.46
CA ASP A 129 17.18 -7.80 5.12
C ASP A 129 16.06 -8.48 4.31
N ILE A 130 15.22 -9.29 4.94
CA ILE A 130 14.29 -10.18 4.22
C ILE A 130 13.03 -9.43 3.74
N TRP A 131 12.55 -8.44 4.51
CA TRP A 131 11.32 -7.72 4.23
C TRP A 131 11.50 -6.61 3.18
N LEU A 132 10.46 -6.31 2.38
CA LEU A 132 10.52 -5.23 1.40
C LEU A 132 10.52 -3.85 2.07
N PHE A 133 9.74 -3.69 3.14
CA PHE A 133 9.56 -2.42 3.84
C PHE A 133 10.04 -2.49 5.30
N PHE A 134 10.82 -1.49 5.71
CA PHE A 134 11.30 -1.34 7.08
C PHE A 134 10.94 0.02 7.67
N SER A 135 10.86 0.06 8.99
CA SER A 135 10.74 1.28 9.79
C SER A 135 12.06 2.05 9.81
N GLN A 136 12.05 3.27 10.36
CA GLN A 136 13.29 4.04 10.60
C GLN A 136 14.21 3.38 11.63
N LYS A 137 13.67 2.52 12.49
CA LYS A 137 14.43 1.72 13.47
C LYS A 137 14.92 0.40 12.87
N SER A 138 14.81 0.24 11.55
CA SER A 138 15.25 -0.95 10.80
C SER A 138 14.57 -2.24 11.24
N THR A 139 13.39 -2.11 11.84
CA THR A 139 12.48 -3.23 12.12
C THR A 139 11.51 -3.40 10.97
N LYS A 140 10.90 -4.57 10.86
CA LYS A 140 9.81 -4.81 9.92
C LYS A 140 8.73 -3.74 10.06
N PHE A 141 8.30 -3.18 8.94
CA PHE A 141 7.21 -2.22 8.92
C PHE A 141 5.87 -2.97 9.10
N THR A 142 5.09 -2.63 10.12
CA THR A 142 3.80 -3.31 10.40
C THR A 142 2.61 -2.54 9.83
N ALA A 143 1.44 -3.18 9.83
CA ALA A 143 0.18 -2.52 9.47
C ALA A 143 -0.16 -1.38 10.44
N ASP A 144 0.16 -1.52 11.72
CA ASP A 144 -0.01 -0.44 12.71
C ASP A 144 0.90 0.75 12.38
N ASN A 145 2.18 0.50 12.03
CA ASN A 145 3.07 1.58 11.56
C ASN A 145 2.51 2.29 10.33
N PHE A 146 1.83 1.56 9.44
CA PHE A 146 1.18 2.16 8.27
C PHE A 146 0.03 3.08 8.68
N LYS A 147 -0.82 2.59 9.59
CA LYS A 147 -1.95 3.32 10.12
C LYS A 147 -1.52 4.59 10.85
N ASP A 148 -0.45 4.51 11.65
CA ASP A 148 0.00 5.62 12.49
C ASP A 148 0.83 6.66 11.72
N HIS A 149 1.53 6.26 10.66
CA HIS A 149 2.50 7.14 10.00
C HIS A 149 2.22 7.45 8.53
N VAL A 150 1.44 6.62 7.84
CA VAL A 150 1.18 6.78 6.40
C VAL A 150 -0.24 7.33 6.18
N TYR A 151 -1.26 6.76 6.81
CA TYR A 151 -2.63 7.27 6.66
C TYR A 151 -2.80 8.74 7.03
N PRO A 152 -2.27 9.27 8.14
CA PRO A 152 -2.45 10.68 8.48
C PRO A 152 -1.81 11.60 7.44
N LYS A 153 -0.71 11.16 6.81
CA LYS A 153 -0.06 11.91 5.74
C LYS A 153 -0.88 11.92 4.47
N ILE A 154 -1.42 10.77 4.08
CA ILE A 154 -2.33 10.66 2.93
C ILE A 154 -3.57 11.53 3.15
N ALA A 155 -4.22 11.41 4.32
CA ALA A 155 -5.40 12.21 4.68
C ALA A 155 -5.12 13.72 4.61
N ARG A 156 -3.97 14.15 5.14
CA ARG A 156 -3.55 15.56 5.06
C ARG A 156 -3.32 16.02 3.62
N LEU A 157 -2.71 15.18 2.78
CA LEU A 157 -2.48 15.50 1.37
C LEU A 157 -3.80 15.64 0.60
N ILE A 158 -4.77 14.75 0.87
CA ILE A 158 -6.10 14.81 0.27
C ILE A 158 -6.82 16.09 0.70
N LYS A 159 -6.86 16.39 2.01
CA LYS A 159 -7.47 17.60 2.54
C LYS A 159 -6.89 18.86 1.88
N ASN A 160 -5.57 18.96 1.83
CA ASN A 160 -4.87 20.09 1.20
C ASN A 160 -5.12 20.19 -0.32
N SER A 161 -5.49 19.09 -0.98
CA SER A 161 -5.82 19.08 -2.41
C SER A 161 -7.27 19.49 -2.68
N LEU A 162 -8.19 19.18 -1.77
CA LEU A 162 -9.60 19.57 -1.84
C LEU A 162 -9.79 21.06 -1.54
N GLU A 163 -9.03 21.62 -0.60
CA GLU A 163 -9.08 23.06 -0.25
C GLU A 163 -8.54 23.98 -1.35
N LYS A 164 -7.91 23.43 -2.40
CA LYS A 164 -7.35 24.20 -3.54
C LYS A 164 -8.26 24.20 -4.78
N LYS A 165 -9.39 23.49 -4.73
CA LYS A 165 -10.42 23.51 -5.79
C LYS A 165 -11.49 24.54 -5.46
#